data_AF-A0A820PFE6-F1
#
_entry.id   AF-A0A820PFE6-F1
#
_cell.length_a   1.000
_cell.length_b   1.000
_cell.length_c   1.000
_cell.angle_alpha   90.00
_cell.angle_beta   90.00
_cell.angle_gamma   90.00
#
_symmetry.space_group_name_H-M   'P 1'
#
loop_
_entity.id
_entity.type
_entity.pdbx_description
1 polymer ?
#
loop_
_entity_poly.entity_id
_entity_poly.type
_entity_poly.pdbx_seq_one_letter_code
_entity_poly.pdbx_strand_id
1 'polypeptide(L)'
;MEFVERTMKKNPDAVGVIFIMTIDQSKLSTSNTPFAMIDEHSAVRGEKEILFTMHTVFRVVEMKQTAKNNRLWEVQLIITDDNDPQLSTLTNRIKEEVQGSTGWYRMGQLMLKVGHLDQAEELYQELLKNASS
;
A
#
# COMPACT_ATOMS: atom_id res chain seq x y z
N MET A 1 -8.07 10.57 22.55
CA MET A 1 -6.68 10.42 22.06
C MET A 1 -5.67 10.29 23.21
N GLU A 2 -6.06 9.85 24.40
CA GLU A 2 -5.14 9.78 25.56
C GLU A 2 -3.95 8.84 25.34
N PHE A 3 -4.13 7.77 24.55
CA PHE A 3 -3.04 6.84 24.22
C PHE A 3 -1.90 7.55 23.46
N VAL A 4 -2.23 8.50 22.59
CA VAL A 4 -1.26 9.27 21.80
C VAL A 4 -0.43 10.15 22.73
N GLU A 5 -1.09 10.91 23.59
CA GLU A 5 -0.41 11.78 24.56
C GLU A 5 0.51 10.98 25.49
N ARG A 6 0.04 9.80 25.96
CA ARG A 6 0.84 8.90 26.79
C ARG A 6 2.08 8.39 26.05
N THR A 7 1.95 7.96 24.80
CA THR A 7 3.07 7.46 24.00
C THR A 7 4.08 8.57 23.69
N MET A 8 3.61 9.78 23.37
CA MET A 8 4.46 10.92 23.03
C MET A 8 5.18 11.54 24.25
N LYS A 9 4.63 11.37 25.46
CA LYS A 9 5.32 11.72 26.71
C LYS A 9 6.46 10.74 27.03
N LYS A 10 6.26 9.45 26.75
CA LYS A 10 7.30 8.42 26.95
C LYS A 10 8.43 8.51 25.92
N ASN A 11 8.13 9.01 24.72
CA ASN A 11 9.08 9.10 23.60
C ASN A 11 9.16 10.57 23.12
N PRO A 12 9.97 11.41 23.80
CA PRO A 12 10.03 12.84 23.53
C PRO A 12 10.63 13.18 22.15
N ASP A 13 11.46 12.29 21.60
CA ASP A 13 12.11 12.49 20.30
C ASP A 13 11.35 11.81 19.14
N ALA A 14 10.30 11.05 19.44
CA ALA A 14 9.49 10.41 18.41
C ALA A 14 8.54 11.40 17.73
N VAL A 15 8.26 11.14 16.46
CA VAL A 15 7.17 11.76 15.70
C VAL A 15 6.04 10.74 15.59
N GLY A 16 4.84 11.10 16.02
CA GLY A 16 3.66 10.27 15.91
C GLY A 16 2.98 10.46 14.56
N VAL A 17 2.46 9.37 14.00
CA VAL A 17 1.63 9.39 12.79
C VAL A 17 0.32 8.66 13.09
N ILE A 18 -0.80 9.27 12.75
CA ILE A 18 -2.13 8.69 12.88
C ILE A 18 -2.76 8.66 11.50
N PHE A 19 -3.09 7.46 11.05
CA PHE A 19 -3.82 7.25 9.82
C PHE A 19 -5.33 7.35 10.07
N ILE A 20 -5.97 8.28 9.38
CA ILE A 20 -7.42 8.45 9.38
C ILE A 20 -7.93 7.88 8.06
N MET A 21 -8.47 6.66 8.10
CA MET A 21 -8.92 5.91 6.94
C MET A 21 -10.41 6.10 6.72
N THR A 22 -10.79 6.71 5.58
CA THR A 22 -12.18 6.84 5.17
C THR A 22 -12.53 5.77 4.15
N ILE A 23 -13.48 4.91 4.49
CA ILE A 23 -13.96 3.82 3.63
C ILE A 23 -15.32 4.22 3.06
N ASP A 24 -15.34 4.60 1.78
CA ASP A 24 -16.56 4.92 1.03
C ASP A 24 -16.88 3.74 0.11
N GLN A 25 -17.81 2.89 0.52
CA GLN A 25 -18.19 1.69 -0.22
C GLN A 25 -18.75 2.00 -1.61
N SER A 26 -19.30 3.21 -1.83
CA SER A 26 -19.83 3.59 -3.15
C SER A 26 -18.74 3.77 -4.21
N LYS A 27 -17.48 3.95 -3.78
CA LYS A 27 -16.31 4.12 -4.64
C LYS A 27 -15.56 2.82 -4.91
N LEU A 28 -15.94 1.73 -4.24
CA LEU A 28 -15.34 0.42 -4.46
C LEU A 28 -16.15 -0.33 -5.52
N SER A 29 -15.47 -0.89 -6.51
CA SER A 29 -16.09 -1.84 -7.41
C SER A 29 -16.65 -3.03 -6.64
N THR A 30 -17.84 -3.46 -7.05
CA THR A 30 -18.67 -4.46 -6.35
C THR A 30 -18.05 -5.86 -6.30
N SER A 31 -16.91 -6.08 -6.96
CA SER A 31 -16.35 -7.43 -7.17
C SER A 31 -15.34 -7.90 -6.11
N ASN A 32 -14.82 -7.01 -5.26
CA ASN A 32 -13.95 -7.39 -4.14
C ASN A 32 -14.18 -6.45 -2.96
N THR A 33 -14.77 -6.95 -1.87
CA THR A 33 -14.75 -6.24 -0.58
C THR A 33 -13.39 -6.49 0.06
N PRO A 34 -12.46 -5.52 0.10
CA PRO A 34 -11.09 -5.77 0.52
C PRO A 34 -10.93 -5.71 2.04
N PHE A 35 -12.03 -5.78 2.80
CA PHE A 35 -12.00 -5.68 4.26
C PHE A 35 -13.15 -6.40 4.94
N ALA A 36 -12.93 -6.78 6.19
CA ALA A 36 -13.93 -7.36 7.08
C ALA A 36 -13.77 -6.80 8.50
N MET A 37 -14.89 -6.62 9.21
CA MET A 37 -14.85 -6.45 10.66
C MET A 37 -14.60 -7.80 11.30
N ILE A 38 -13.62 -7.89 12.19
CA ILE A 38 -13.22 -9.14 12.84
C ILE A 38 -13.23 -9.02 14.37
N ASP A 39 -14.11 -8.16 14.90
CA ASP A 39 -14.28 -7.93 16.35
C ASP A 39 -14.37 -9.22 17.18
N GLU A 40 -15.06 -10.25 16.68
CA GLU A 40 -15.26 -11.53 17.36
C GLU A 40 -14.04 -12.47 17.26
N HIS A 41 -13.10 -12.16 16.37
CA HIS A 41 -11.90 -12.93 16.09
C HIS A 41 -10.61 -12.18 16.46
N SER A 42 -10.73 -10.97 17.02
CA SER A 42 -9.56 -10.18 17.43
C SER A 42 -8.80 -10.87 18.56
N ALA A 43 -7.48 -10.83 18.48
CA ALA A 43 -6.60 -11.37 19.53
C ALA A 43 -6.72 -10.57 20.84
N VAL A 44 -7.14 -9.31 20.76
CA VAL A 44 -7.31 -8.42 21.91
C VAL A 44 -8.79 -8.28 22.23
N ARG A 45 -9.18 -8.78 23.40
CA ARG A 45 -10.59 -8.75 23.82
C ARG A 45 -11.09 -7.31 23.94
N GLY A 46 -12.18 -7.01 23.22
CA GLY A 46 -12.84 -5.70 23.25
C GLY A 46 -12.26 -4.68 22.27
N GLU A 47 -11.25 -5.04 21.49
CA GLU A 47 -10.80 -4.25 20.35
C GLU A 47 -11.85 -4.29 19.23
N LYS A 48 -11.97 -3.16 18.51
CA LYS A 48 -12.76 -3.05 17.29
C LYS A 48 -11.78 -3.08 16.13
N GLU A 49 -11.83 -4.13 15.31
CA GLU A 49 -10.79 -4.42 14.34
C GLU A 49 -11.38 -4.61 12.95
N ILE A 50 -10.81 -3.88 11.99
CA ILE A 50 -11.09 -4.03 10.56
C ILE A 50 -9.83 -4.61 9.93
N LEU A 51 -9.94 -5.81 9.38
CA LEU A 51 -8.88 -6.48 8.65
C LEU A 51 -9.03 -6.20 7.17
N PHE A 52 -7.97 -5.72 6.53
CA PHE A 52 -7.88 -5.57 5.08
C PHE A 52 -7.18 -6.77 4.45
N THR A 53 -7.56 -7.15 3.23
CA THR A 53 -6.83 -8.15 2.46
C THR A 53 -5.44 -7.60 2.10
N MET A 54 -4.48 -8.52 1.91
CA MET A 54 -3.16 -8.14 1.39
C MET A 54 -3.29 -7.38 0.07
N HIS A 55 -2.37 -6.45 -0.17
CA HIS A 55 -2.32 -5.58 -1.34
C HIS A 55 -3.44 -4.53 -1.44
N THR A 56 -4.15 -4.24 -0.34
CA THR A 56 -5.04 -3.08 -0.29
C THR A 56 -4.21 -1.80 -0.38
N VAL A 57 -4.57 -0.91 -1.30
CA VAL A 57 -3.90 0.37 -1.53
C VAL A 57 -4.75 1.50 -0.96
N PHE A 58 -4.08 2.43 -0.26
CA PHE A 58 -4.67 3.67 0.22
C PHE A 58 -3.95 4.86 -0.40
N ARG A 59 -4.72 5.87 -0.79
CA ARG A 59 -4.18 7.16 -1.23
C ARG A 59 -4.15 8.15 -0.07
N VAL A 60 -3.00 8.80 0.12
CA VAL A 60 -2.87 9.99 0.96
C VAL A 60 -3.57 11.16 0.27
N VAL A 61 -4.57 11.73 0.94
CA VAL A 61 -5.31 12.91 0.47
C VAL A 61 -4.77 14.17 1.10
N GLU A 62 -4.50 14.12 2.40
CA GLU A 62 -4.02 15.26 3.17
C GLU A 62 -3.10 14.77 4.30
N MET A 63 -2.07 15.55 4.58
CA MET A 63 -1.23 15.38 5.76
C MET A 63 -1.18 16.70 6.51
N LYS A 64 -1.53 16.67 7.80
CA LYS A 64 -1.51 17.87 8.64
C LYS A 64 -0.95 17.56 10.02
N GLN A 65 -0.26 18.53 10.60
CA GLN A 65 0.11 18.46 12.00
C GLN A 65 -1.10 18.84 12.85
N THR A 66 -1.28 18.15 13.97
CA THR A 66 -2.35 18.51 14.90
C THR A 66 -2.04 19.85 15.56
N ALA A 67 -3.03 20.74 15.66
CA ALA A 67 -2.85 22.05 16.30
C ALA A 67 -2.40 21.96 17.77
N LYS A 68 -2.67 20.82 18.43
CA LYS A 68 -2.32 20.57 19.83
C LYS A 68 -0.91 20.00 20.02
N ASN A 69 -0.33 19.39 18.98
CA ASN A 69 0.97 18.75 19.05
C ASN A 69 1.64 18.75 17.68
N ASN A 70 2.67 19.58 17.51
CA ASN A 70 3.45 19.69 16.28
C ASN A 70 4.27 18.43 15.95
N ARG A 71 4.41 17.48 16.88
CA ARG A 71 5.07 16.19 16.65
C ARG A 71 4.08 15.08 16.28
N LEU A 72 2.81 15.41 16.07
CA LEU A 72 1.78 14.46 15.67
C LEU A 72 1.21 14.83 14.32
N TRP A 73 1.35 13.91 13.37
CA TRP A 73 0.78 14.02 12.03
C TRP A 73 -0.49 13.21 11.90
N GLU A 74 -1.53 13.84 11.38
CA GLU A 74 -2.73 13.18 10.89
C GLU A 74 -2.61 13.03 9.38
N VAL A 75 -2.72 11.79 8.91
CA VAL A 75 -2.64 11.43 7.50
C VAL A 75 -4.00 10.89 7.09
N GLN A 76 -4.70 11.64 6.26
CA GLN A 76 -6.00 11.24 5.72
C GLN A 76 -5.79 10.32 4.54
N LEU A 77 -6.36 9.13 4.65
CA LEU A 77 -6.29 8.07 3.67
C LEU A 77 -7.68 7.78 3.12
N ILE A 78 -7.77 7.58 1.81
CA ILE A 78 -8.93 7.01 1.15
C ILE A 78 -8.54 5.67 0.52
N ILE A 79 -9.44 4.70 0.59
CA ILE A 79 -9.25 3.43 -0.10
C ILE A 79 -9.37 3.61 -1.61
N THR A 80 -8.56 2.88 -2.36
CA THR A 80 -8.62 2.82 -3.83
C THR A 80 -9.02 1.43 -4.30
N ASP A 81 -9.41 1.30 -5.56
CA ASP A 81 -9.65 0.01 -6.20
C ASP A 81 -8.95 -0.06 -7.57
N ASP A 82 -9.12 -1.18 -8.28
CA ASP A 82 -8.51 -1.41 -9.59
C ASP A 82 -9.00 -0.43 -10.67
N ASN A 83 -10.13 0.25 -10.45
CA ASN A 83 -10.69 1.24 -11.37
C ASN A 83 -10.24 2.66 -11.05
N ASP A 84 -9.39 2.84 -10.05
CA ASP A 84 -8.85 4.14 -9.72
C ASP A 84 -8.11 4.75 -10.92
N PRO A 85 -8.54 5.94 -11.41
CA PRO A 85 -7.98 6.51 -12.64
C PRO A 85 -6.49 6.82 -12.57
N GLN A 86 -5.98 7.17 -11.39
CA GLN A 86 -4.55 7.46 -11.21
C GLN A 86 -3.73 6.17 -11.20
N LEU A 87 -4.21 5.11 -10.53
CA LEU A 87 -3.56 3.80 -10.58
C LEU A 87 -3.55 3.23 -12.00
N SER A 88 -4.66 3.39 -12.74
CA SER A 88 -4.74 3.00 -14.15
C SER A 88 -3.75 3.78 -15.00
N THR A 89 -3.66 5.11 -14.83
CA THR A 89 -2.70 5.96 -15.55
C THR A 89 -1.25 5.57 -15.26
N LEU A 90 -0.91 5.36 -13.98
CA LEU A 90 0.43 4.92 -13.58
C LEU A 90 0.77 3.54 -14.17
N THR A 91 -0.17 2.61 -14.10
CA THR A 91 0.00 1.25 -14.64
C THR A 91 0.24 1.29 -16.14
N ASN A 92 -0.52 2.10 -16.88
CA ASN A 92 -0.32 2.25 -18.33
C ASN A 92 1.03 2.90 -18.65
N ARG A 93 1.43 3.92 -17.87
CA ARG A 93 2.73 4.53 -18.05
C ARG A 93 3.88 3.55 -17.82
N ILE A 94 3.80 2.73 -16.79
CA ILE A 94 4.79 1.68 -16.52
C ILE A 94 4.83 0.68 -17.68
N LYS A 95 3.67 0.25 -18.20
CA LYS A 95 3.59 -0.64 -19.37
C LYS A 95 4.27 -0.04 -20.62
N GLU A 96 4.14 1.27 -20.83
CA GLU A 96 4.84 1.99 -21.91
C GLU A 96 6.36 2.04 -21.74
N GLU A 97 6.84 2.05 -20.49
CA GLU A 97 8.27 2.12 -20.18
C GLU A 97 8.95 0.74 -20.18
N VAL A 98 8.21 -0.32 -19.85
CA VAL A 98 8.71 -1.72 -19.80
C VAL A 98 8.37 -2.50 -21.08
N GLN A 99 8.67 -1.89 -22.23
CA GLN A 99 8.39 -2.49 -23.54
C GLN A 99 9.39 -3.56 -23.91
N GLY A 100 8.90 -4.64 -24.53
CA GLY A 100 9.76 -5.65 -25.11
C GLY A 100 9.05 -6.83 -25.73
N SER A 101 9.84 -7.75 -26.27
CA SER A 101 9.41 -8.79 -27.20
C SER A 101 8.60 -9.92 -26.55
N THR A 102 8.80 -10.19 -25.25
CA THR A 102 8.11 -11.27 -24.53
C THR A 102 7.56 -10.81 -23.19
N GLY A 103 6.57 -11.54 -22.65
CA GLY A 103 6.05 -11.30 -21.29
C GLY A 103 7.15 -11.34 -20.23
N TRP A 104 8.05 -12.30 -20.32
CA TRP A 104 9.16 -12.47 -19.38
C TRP A 104 10.19 -11.35 -19.44
N TYR A 105 10.53 -10.88 -20.63
CA TYR A 105 11.45 -9.76 -20.77
C TYR A 105 10.85 -8.48 -20.16
N ARG A 106 9.56 -8.21 -20.41
CA ARG A 106 8.85 -7.09 -19.80
C ARG A 106 8.77 -7.22 -18.27
N MET A 107 8.62 -8.44 -17.76
CA MET A 107 8.64 -8.72 -16.31
C MET A 107 10.01 -8.40 -15.69
N GLY A 108 11.11 -8.81 -16.33
CA GLY A 108 12.45 -8.45 -15.87
C GLY A 108 12.69 -6.94 -15.89
N GLN A 109 12.26 -6.25 -16.95
CA GLN A 109 12.32 -4.78 -17.00
C GLN A 109 11.47 -4.12 -15.92
N LEU A 110 10.28 -4.66 -15.63
CA LEU A 110 9.45 -4.19 -14.54
C LEU A 110 10.14 -4.33 -13.19
N MET A 111 10.73 -5.49 -12.89
CA MET A 111 11.49 -5.74 -11.66
C MET A 111 12.64 -4.73 -11.50
N LEU A 112 13.41 -4.48 -12.57
CA LEU A 112 14.45 -3.46 -12.57
C LEU A 112 13.88 -2.06 -12.27
N LYS A 113 12.75 -1.71 -12.90
CA LYS A 113 12.11 -0.40 -12.75
C LYS A 113 11.61 -0.13 -11.34
N VAL A 114 11.08 -1.16 -10.66
CA VAL A 114 10.60 -1.07 -9.28
C VAL A 114 11.69 -1.34 -8.23
N GLY A 115 12.94 -1.58 -8.67
CA GLY A 115 14.10 -1.76 -7.79
C GLY A 115 14.27 -3.17 -7.22
N HIS A 116 13.54 -4.16 -7.72
CA HIS A 116 13.64 -5.55 -7.31
C HIS A 116 14.77 -6.27 -8.07
N LEU A 117 16.02 -5.84 -7.82
CA LEU A 117 17.18 -6.26 -8.59
C LEU A 117 17.48 -7.76 -8.48
N ASP A 118 17.40 -8.32 -7.27
CA ASP A 118 17.67 -9.74 -7.03
C ASP A 118 16.68 -10.64 -7.80
N GLN A 119 15.39 -10.28 -7.76
CA GLN A 119 14.34 -11.01 -8.51
C GLN A 119 14.52 -10.88 -10.02
N ALA A 120 14.98 -9.71 -10.50
CA ALA A 120 15.29 -9.52 -11.91
C ALA A 120 16.46 -10.40 -12.35
N GLU A 121 17.51 -10.49 -11.53
CA GLU A 121 18.66 -11.35 -11.79
C GLU A 121 18.25 -12.83 -11.86
N GLU A 122 17.53 -13.33 -10.85
CA GLU A 122 17.01 -14.71 -10.83
C GLU A 122 16.22 -15.03 -12.10
N LEU A 123 15.30 -14.14 -12.48
CA LEU A 123 14.49 -14.31 -13.68
C LEU A 123 15.34 -14.37 -14.95
N TYR A 124 16.30 -13.45 -15.12
CA TYR A 124 17.15 -13.44 -16.31
C TYR A 124 18.06 -14.67 -16.38
N GLN A 125 18.56 -15.15 -15.24
CA GLN A 125 19.35 -16.38 -15.19
C GLN A 125 18.52 -17.61 -15.63
N GLU A 126 17.27 -17.73 -15.17
CA GLU A 126 16.37 -18.78 -15.62
C GLU A 126 16.09 -18.71 -17.13
N LEU A 127 15.86 -17.51 -17.65
CA LEU A 127 15.63 -17.31 -19.09
C LEU A 127 16.85 -17.69 -19.93
N LEU A 128 18.06 -17.34 -19.48
CA LEU A 128 19.32 -17.71 -20.15
C LEU A 128 19.53 -19.23 -20.16
N LYS A 129 19.25 -19.90 -19.04
CA LYS A 129 19.35 -21.36 -18.94
C LYS A 129 18.39 -22.06 -19.92
N ASN A 130 17.15 -21.58 -19.99
CA ASN A 130 16.14 -22.14 -20.89
C ASN A 130 16.42 -21.86 -22.37
N ALA A 131 17.07 -20.75 -22.70
CA ALA A 131 17.46 -20.43 -24.08
C ALA A 131 18.70 -21.20 -24.57
N SER A 132 19.49 -21.75 -23.64
CA SER A 132 20.74 -22.49 -23.92
C SER A 132 20.56 -24.01 -23.96
N SER A 133 19.33 -24.50 -23.77
CA SER A 133 18.94 -25.92 -23.78
C SER A 133 18.20 -26.28 -25.06
#